data_AF-A0AAU7AS83-F1
#
_entry.id   AF-A0AAU7AS83-F1
#
_cell.length_a   1.000
_cell.length_b   1.000
_cell.length_c   1.000
_cell.angle_alpha   90.00
_cell.angle_beta   90.00
_cell.angle_gamma   90.00
#
_symmetry.space_group_name_H-M   'P 1'
#
loop_
_entity.id
_entity.type
_entity.pdbx_description
1 polymer ?
#
loop_
_entity_poly.entity_id
_entity_poly.type
_entity_poly.pdbx_seq_one_letter_code
_entity_poly.pdbx_strand_id
1 'polypeptide(L)'
;MTSTTAPAAVQLVRDVNRAMIAFDLALGTAAILRPDAALRAIGHAPPSDDARELFRRNGPIWLTFAAAHVMAATRGSARDWWAVAWLRGTEVATDPLWSRSPGIRRAHNRAGLKVAGAFNLALALGAAHVARTVARPGTPPEPGR
;
A
#
# COMPACT_ATOMS: atom_id res chain seq x y z
N MET A 1 34.83 8.51 -0.28
CA MET A 1 33.39 8.42 0.05
C MET A 1 32.70 7.65 -1.06
N THR A 2 32.54 6.34 -0.91
CA THR A 2 31.75 5.52 -1.83
C THR A 2 30.29 5.64 -1.41
N SER A 3 29.51 6.41 -2.17
CA SER A 3 28.05 6.36 -2.08
C SER A 3 27.62 4.97 -2.53
N THR A 4 27.36 4.06 -1.58
CA THR A 4 26.79 2.75 -1.89
C THR A 4 25.34 2.99 -2.33
N THR A 5 25.14 3.11 -3.64
CA THR A 5 23.80 3.18 -4.23
C THR A 5 23.03 1.96 -3.73
N ALA A 6 21.84 2.17 -3.16
CA ALA A 6 20.98 1.08 -2.74
C ALA A 6 20.74 0.13 -3.93
N PRO A 7 20.60 -1.19 -3.71
CA PRO A 7 20.27 -2.13 -4.78
C PRO A 7 19.04 -1.64 -5.55
N ALA A 8 19.02 -1.80 -6.88
CA ALA A 8 17.95 -1.27 -7.75
C ALA A 8 16.53 -1.62 -7.26
N ALA A 9 16.34 -2.82 -6.69
CA ALA A 9 15.07 -3.25 -6.10
C ALA A 9 14.64 -2.40 -4.88
N VAL A 10 15.57 -2.01 -4.01
CA VAL A 10 15.29 -1.14 -2.85
C VAL A 10 14.88 0.24 -3.33
N GLN A 11 15.56 0.78 -4.35
CA GLN A 11 15.20 2.07 -4.91
C GLN A 11 13.81 2.04 -5.57
N LEU A 12 13.52 1.00 -6.35
CA LEU A 12 12.20 0.81 -6.96
C LEU A 12 11.08 0.80 -5.90
N VAL A 13 11.26 0.06 -4.79
CA VAL A 13 10.28 0.04 -3.70
C VAL A 13 10.10 1.41 -3.06
N ARG A 14 11.17 2.21 -2.92
CA ARG A 14 11.09 3.59 -2.41
C ARG A 14 10.33 4.51 -3.35
N ASP A 15 10.51 4.36 -4.66
CA ASP A 15 9.81 5.16 -5.67
C ASP A 15 8.32 4.78 -5.71
N VAL A 16 8.01 3.49 -5.69
CA VAL A 16 6.63 2.99 -5.56
C VAL A 16 5.99 3.48 -4.25
N ASN A 17 6.72 3.46 -3.14
CA ASN A 17 6.23 4.00 -1.86
C ASN A 17 5.79 5.47 -1.98
N ARG A 18 6.54 6.31 -2.70
CA ARG A 18 6.17 7.73 -2.91
C ARG A 18 4.90 7.85 -3.74
N ALA A 19 4.75 7.04 -4.78
CA ALA A 19 3.50 7.01 -5.55
C ALA A 19 2.31 6.57 -4.69
N MET A 20 2.52 5.60 -3.78
CA MET A 20 1.46 5.14 -2.88
C MET A 20 1.00 6.18 -1.86
N ILE A 21 1.87 7.10 -1.43
CA ILE A 21 1.44 8.25 -0.59
C ILE A 21 0.34 9.03 -1.32
N ALA A 22 0.60 9.41 -2.57
CA ALA A 22 -0.34 10.18 -3.36
C ALA A 22 -1.63 9.38 -3.65
N PHE A 23 -1.47 8.10 -4.02
CA PHE A 23 -2.59 7.22 -4.32
C PHE A 23 -3.51 7.04 -3.11
N ASP A 24 -2.98 6.66 -1.95
CA ASP A 24 -3.78 6.39 -0.75
C ASP A 24 -4.42 7.66 -0.19
N LEU A 25 -3.70 8.79 -0.25
CA LEU A 25 -4.26 10.08 0.14
C LEU A 25 -5.44 10.44 -0.76
N ALA A 26 -5.28 10.34 -2.08
CA ALA A 26 -6.35 10.62 -3.02
C ALA A 26 -7.55 9.65 -2.84
N LEU A 27 -7.28 8.35 -2.71
CA LEU A 27 -8.32 7.33 -2.53
C LEU A 27 -9.06 7.51 -1.20
N GLY A 28 -8.34 7.70 -0.10
CA GLY A 28 -8.91 7.93 1.23
C GLY A 28 -9.78 9.18 1.28
N THR A 29 -9.29 10.30 0.73
CA THR A 29 -10.07 11.54 0.63
C THR A 29 -11.29 11.38 -0.28
N ALA A 30 -11.14 10.73 -1.44
CA ALA A 30 -12.26 10.49 -2.35
C ALA A 30 -13.32 9.57 -1.75
N ALA A 31 -12.93 8.54 -1.00
CA ALA A 31 -13.85 7.68 -0.27
C ALA A 31 -14.69 8.46 0.75
N ILE A 32 -14.08 9.43 1.45
CA ILE A 32 -14.78 10.26 2.43
C ILE A 32 -15.74 11.25 1.76
N LEU A 33 -15.19 12.05 0.85
CA LEU A 33 -15.88 13.23 0.31
C LEU A 33 -16.78 12.90 -0.88
N ARG A 34 -16.39 11.91 -1.70
CA ARG A 34 -17.03 11.59 -3.00
C ARG A 34 -17.12 10.06 -3.23
N PRO A 35 -17.70 9.28 -2.29
CA PRO A 35 -17.69 7.81 -2.35
C PRO A 35 -18.24 7.26 -3.68
N ASP A 36 -19.36 7.81 -4.17
CA ASP A 36 -19.98 7.39 -5.42
C ASP A 36 -19.05 7.58 -6.63
N ALA A 37 -18.25 8.65 -6.66
CA ALA A 37 -17.33 8.91 -7.76
C ALA A 37 -16.15 7.94 -7.73
N ALA A 38 -15.59 7.67 -6.55
CA ALA A 38 -14.52 6.70 -6.36
C ALA A 38 -14.98 5.28 -6.72
N LEU A 39 -16.16 4.87 -6.25
CA LEU A 39 -16.77 3.57 -6.58
C LEU A 39 -17.04 3.43 -8.09
N ARG A 40 -17.53 4.48 -8.75
CA ARG A 40 -17.69 4.47 -10.21
C ARG A 40 -16.36 4.34 -10.95
N ALA A 41 -15.28 4.97 -10.47
CA ALA A 41 -13.97 4.92 -11.11
C ALA A 41 -13.38 3.50 -11.14
N ILE A 42 -13.65 2.69 -10.12
CA ILE A 42 -13.29 1.26 -10.08
C ILE A 42 -14.35 0.36 -10.74
N GLY A 43 -15.36 0.97 -11.36
CA GLY A 43 -16.40 0.29 -12.13
C GLY A 43 -17.43 -0.47 -11.29
N HIS A 44 -17.67 0.00 -10.07
CA HIS A 44 -18.80 -0.40 -9.26
C HIS A 44 -20.10 0.20 -9.83
N ALA A 45 -21.18 -0.57 -9.78
CA ALA A 45 -22.54 -0.09 -10.03
C ALA A 45 -22.92 1.00 -9.01
N PRO A 46 -24.01 1.77 -9.22
CA PRO A 46 -24.51 2.66 -8.18
C PRO A 46 -24.65 1.92 -6.84
N PRO A 47 -23.98 2.38 -5.77
CA PRO A 47 -24.00 1.70 -4.49
C PRO A 47 -25.37 1.89 -3.81
N SER A 48 -25.77 0.91 -2.99
CA SER A 48 -26.78 1.14 -1.97
C SER A 48 -26.27 2.13 -0.91
N ASP A 49 -27.16 2.68 -0.10
CA ASP A 49 -26.78 3.63 0.95
C ASP A 49 -25.82 3.00 1.97
N ASP A 50 -26.06 1.75 2.39
CA ASP A 50 -25.15 1.04 3.28
C ASP A 50 -23.76 0.82 2.65
N ALA A 51 -23.71 0.44 1.37
CA ALA A 51 -22.44 0.23 0.68
C ALA A 51 -21.65 1.54 0.53
N ARG A 52 -22.34 2.66 0.34
CA ARG A 52 -21.75 4.00 0.31
C ARG A 52 -21.12 4.35 1.65
N GLU A 53 -21.84 4.16 2.76
CA GLU A 53 -21.31 4.50 4.09
C GLU A 53 -20.20 3.55 4.53
N LEU A 54 -20.30 2.26 4.20
CA LEU A 54 -19.21 1.30 4.42
C LEU A 54 -17.95 1.66 3.63
N PHE A 55 -18.10 2.10 2.38
CA PHE A 55 -16.97 2.59 1.59
C PHE A 55 -16.38 3.88 2.17
N ARG A 56 -17.24 4.81 2.63
CA ARG A 56 -16.82 6.03 3.31
C ARG A 56 -16.00 5.72 4.57
N ARG A 57 -16.43 4.72 5.34
CA ARG A 57 -15.73 4.24 6.54
C ARG A 57 -14.34 3.67 6.25
N ASN A 58 -14.08 3.18 5.05
CA ASN A 58 -12.75 2.72 4.65
C ASN A 58 -11.78 3.89 4.36
N GLY A 59 -12.29 5.11 4.15
CA GLY A 59 -11.48 6.32 3.92
C GLY A 59 -10.32 6.50 4.91
N PRO A 60 -10.59 6.54 6.23
CA PRO A 60 -9.55 6.61 7.25
C PRO A 60 -8.50 5.48 7.23
N ILE A 61 -8.85 4.29 6.72
CA ILE A 61 -7.90 3.17 6.58
C ILE A 61 -6.85 3.54 5.53
N TRP A 62 -7.26 3.99 4.34
CA TRP A 62 -6.30 4.44 3.32
C TRP A 62 -5.50 5.66 3.76
N LEU A 63 -6.10 6.60 4.52
CA LEU A 63 -5.33 7.71 5.10
C LEU A 63 -4.26 7.24 6.10
N THR A 64 -4.52 6.16 6.85
CA THR A 64 -3.52 5.51 7.72
C THR A 64 -2.39 4.90 6.90
N PHE A 65 -2.69 4.30 5.75
CA PHE A 65 -1.69 3.75 4.84
C PHE A 65 -0.80 4.87 4.29
N ALA A 66 -1.40 5.98 3.84
CA ALA A 66 -0.67 7.16 3.39
C ALA A 66 0.30 7.67 4.46
N ALA A 67 -0.15 7.77 5.71
CA ALA A 67 0.68 8.17 6.84
C ALA A 67 1.87 7.21 7.05
N ALA A 68 1.63 5.89 7.05
CA ALA A 68 2.71 4.90 7.17
C ALA A 68 3.73 5.02 6.04
N HIS A 69 3.28 5.20 4.79
CA HIS A 69 4.14 5.43 3.64
C HIS A 69 4.97 6.73 3.77
N VAL A 70 4.40 7.80 4.32
CA VAL A 70 5.12 9.05 4.62
C VAL A 70 6.18 8.82 5.69
N MET A 71 5.87 8.10 6.78
CA MET A 71 6.86 7.81 7.82
C MET A 71 8.01 6.96 7.28
N ALA A 72 7.71 5.97 6.44
CA ALA A 72 8.73 5.16 5.75
C ALA A 72 9.57 5.99 4.77
N ALA A 73 8.99 6.96 4.07
CA ALA A 73 9.72 7.84 3.16
C ALA A 73 10.61 8.87 3.87
N THR A 74 10.17 9.35 5.04
CA THR A 74 10.82 10.45 5.78
C THR A 74 11.82 9.97 6.83
N ARG A 75 11.41 9.03 7.71
CA ARG A 75 12.27 8.46 8.76
C ARG A 75 13.06 7.26 8.24
N GLY A 76 12.42 6.42 7.43
CA GLY A 76 13.07 5.27 6.79
C GLY A 76 13.58 4.18 7.73
N SER A 77 13.13 4.13 8.99
CA SER A 77 13.55 3.11 9.94
C SER A 77 13.00 1.73 9.57
N ALA A 78 13.64 0.65 10.04
CA ALA A 78 13.15 -0.71 9.81
C ALA A 78 11.69 -0.89 10.28
N ARG A 79 11.32 -0.26 11.40
CA ARG A 79 9.96 -0.31 11.95
C ARG A 79 8.94 0.34 11.02
N ASP A 80 9.28 1.46 10.39
CA ASP A 80 8.38 2.15 9.46
C ASP A 80 8.11 1.30 8.22
N TRP A 81 9.15 0.66 7.67
CA TRP A 81 9.01 -0.25 6.54
C TRP A 81 8.24 -1.53 6.88
N TRP A 82 8.40 -2.05 8.09
CA TRP A 82 7.55 -3.16 8.57
C TRP A 82 6.09 -2.75 8.74
N ALA A 83 5.80 -1.53 9.18
CA ALA A 83 4.43 -1.03 9.25
C ALA A 83 3.79 -1.01 7.85
N VAL A 84 4.50 -0.49 6.84
CA VAL A 84 4.05 -0.54 5.45
C VAL A 84 3.83 -1.98 4.97
N ALA A 85 4.77 -2.89 5.27
CA ALA A 85 4.64 -4.29 4.88
C ALA A 85 3.38 -4.95 5.46
N TRP A 86 3.08 -4.72 6.73
CA TRP A 86 1.89 -5.27 7.37
C TRP A 86 0.59 -4.67 6.83
N LEU A 87 0.53 -3.34 6.67
CA LEU A 87 -0.65 -2.68 6.12
C LEU A 87 -0.93 -3.13 4.69
N ARG A 88 0.10 -3.25 3.84
CA ARG A 88 -0.07 -3.81 2.49
C ARG A 88 -0.42 -5.28 2.51
N GLY A 89 0.09 -6.02 3.49
CA GLY A 89 -0.26 -7.42 3.72
C GLY A 89 -1.75 -7.64 3.94
N THR A 90 -2.45 -6.73 4.62
CA THR A 90 -3.91 -6.87 4.82
C THR A 90 -4.69 -6.75 3.52
N GLU A 91 -4.17 -6.00 2.54
CA GLU A 91 -4.86 -5.77 1.26
C GLU A 91 -4.59 -6.86 0.19
N VAL A 92 -3.79 -7.87 0.50
CA VAL A 92 -3.49 -8.97 -0.45
C VAL A 92 -4.76 -9.74 -0.82
N ALA A 93 -5.64 -9.96 0.15
CA ALA A 93 -6.85 -10.77 -0.02
C ALA A 93 -8.13 -9.94 -0.14
N THR A 94 -8.15 -8.71 0.38
CA THR A 94 -9.35 -7.85 0.40
C THR A 94 -9.80 -7.49 -1.02
N ASP A 95 -8.88 -7.04 -1.89
CA ASP A 95 -9.22 -6.69 -3.27
C ASP A 95 -9.70 -7.91 -4.07
N PRO A 96 -9.02 -9.07 -4.05
CA PRO A 96 -9.56 -10.31 -4.65
C PRO A 96 -10.90 -10.74 -4.07
N LEU A 97 -11.11 -10.59 -2.76
CA LEU A 97 -12.40 -10.92 -2.14
C LEU A 97 -13.50 -9.98 -2.63
N TRP A 98 -13.22 -8.68 -2.66
CA TRP A 98 -14.15 -7.66 -3.13
C TRP A 98 -14.42 -7.76 -4.63
N SER A 99 -13.49 -8.32 -5.41
CA SER A 99 -13.68 -8.65 -6.81
C SER A 99 -14.84 -9.61 -7.07
N ARG A 100 -15.37 -10.28 -6.03
CA ARG A 100 -16.56 -11.14 -6.08
C ARG A 100 -17.87 -10.40 -5.81
N SER A 101 -17.81 -9.13 -5.42
CA SER A 101 -19.00 -8.30 -5.15
C SER A 101 -19.96 -8.29 -6.35
N PRO A 102 -21.29 -8.38 -6.12
CA PRO A 102 -22.29 -8.15 -7.15
C PRO A 102 -22.21 -6.75 -7.77
N GLY A 103 -21.68 -5.77 -7.02
CA GLY A 103 -21.54 -4.39 -7.48
C GLY A 103 -20.50 -4.19 -8.58
N ILE A 104 -19.49 -5.07 -8.70
CA ILE A 104 -18.46 -4.98 -9.74
C ILE A 104 -18.90 -5.84 -10.94
N ARG A 105 -19.60 -5.26 -11.92
CA ARG A 105 -20.26 -6.07 -12.96
C ARG A 105 -19.33 -6.54 -14.09
N ARG A 106 -18.33 -5.73 -14.46
CA ARG A 106 -17.48 -6.01 -15.64
C ARG A 106 -16.27 -6.86 -15.29
N ALA A 107 -15.95 -7.83 -16.14
CA ALA A 107 -14.84 -8.77 -15.91
C ALA A 107 -13.47 -8.07 -15.76
N HIS A 108 -13.20 -7.02 -16.55
CA HIS A 108 -11.94 -6.28 -16.45
C HIS A 108 -11.77 -5.55 -15.10
N ASN A 109 -12.85 -5.03 -14.50
CA ASN A 109 -12.79 -4.41 -13.18
C ASN A 109 -12.51 -5.45 -12.09
N ARG A 110 -13.11 -6.65 -12.19
CA ARG A 110 -12.80 -7.76 -11.30
C ARG A 110 -11.34 -8.20 -11.44
N ALA A 111 -10.82 -8.24 -12.66
CA ALA A 111 -9.41 -8.54 -12.92
C ALA A 111 -8.49 -7.45 -12.31
N GLY A 112 -8.85 -6.18 -12.45
CA GLY A 112 -8.13 -5.06 -11.84
C GLY A 112 -7.97 -5.20 -10.33
N LEU A 113 -9.03 -5.58 -9.62
CA LEU A 113 -8.97 -5.85 -8.18
C LEU A 113 -8.07 -7.05 -7.83
N LYS A 114 -8.07 -8.11 -8.64
CA LYS A 114 -7.14 -9.23 -8.42
C LYS A 114 -5.67 -8.81 -8.62
N VAL A 115 -5.41 -7.98 -9.63
CA VAL A 115 -4.08 -7.41 -9.89
C VAL A 115 -3.67 -6.49 -8.73
N ALA A 116 -4.59 -5.71 -8.16
CA ALA A 116 -4.33 -4.90 -6.98
C ALA A 116 -3.89 -5.76 -5.77
N GLY A 117 -4.54 -6.90 -5.53
CA GLY A 117 -4.09 -7.86 -4.50
C GLY A 117 -2.67 -8.39 -4.75
N ALA A 118 -2.32 -8.74 -5.99
CA ALA A 118 -0.96 -9.16 -6.34
C ALA A 118 0.06 -8.03 -6.19
N PHE A 119 -0.31 -6.79 -6.53
CA PHE A 119 0.51 -5.61 -6.31
C PHE A 119 0.75 -5.36 -4.82
N ASN A 120 -0.28 -5.44 -3.98
CA ASN A 120 -0.15 -5.32 -2.52
C ASN A 120 0.77 -6.39 -1.95
N LEU A 121 0.72 -7.64 -2.46
CA LEU A 121 1.65 -8.69 -2.06
C LEU A 121 3.10 -8.35 -2.42
N ALA A 122 3.35 -7.90 -3.65
CA ALA A 122 4.68 -7.50 -4.11
C ALA A 122 5.23 -6.34 -3.27
N LEU A 123 4.39 -5.33 -2.99
CA LEU A 123 4.78 -4.18 -2.18
C LEU A 123 5.02 -4.56 -0.71
N ALA A 124 4.21 -5.46 -0.14
CA ALA A 124 4.41 -5.96 1.22
C ALA A 124 5.77 -6.69 1.36
N LEU A 125 6.06 -7.60 0.42
CA LEU A 125 7.34 -8.32 0.39
C LEU A 125 8.52 -7.37 0.13
N GLY A 126 8.35 -6.39 -0.77
CA GLY A 126 9.33 -5.35 -1.06
C GLY A 126 9.63 -4.50 0.17
N ALA A 127 8.62 -4.02 0.88
CA ALA A 127 8.77 -3.24 2.11
C ALA A 127 9.46 -4.07 3.22
N ALA A 128 9.08 -5.34 3.39
CA ALA A 128 9.76 -6.25 4.32
C ALA A 128 11.23 -6.49 3.94
N HIS A 129 11.54 -6.54 2.65
CA HIS A 129 12.92 -6.61 2.18
C HIS A 129 13.69 -5.32 2.53
N VAL A 130 13.13 -4.14 2.24
CA VAL A 130 13.74 -2.86 2.61
C VAL A 130 13.97 -2.79 4.13
N ALA A 131 12.97 -3.15 4.94
CA ALA A 131 13.07 -3.20 6.40
C ALA A 131 14.28 -4.03 6.87
N ARG A 132 14.49 -5.21 6.29
CA ARG A 132 15.64 -6.08 6.60
C ARG A 132 16.97 -5.49 6.13
N THR A 133 17.00 -4.78 5.00
CA THR A 133 18.22 -4.12 4.52
C THR A 133 18.64 -2.94 5.40
N VAL A 134 17.69 -2.12 5.87
CA VAL A 134 17.99 -0.98 6.75
C VAL A 134 18.29 -1.43 8.20
N ALA A 135 17.81 -2.61 8.60
CA ALA A 135 18.08 -3.19 9.92
C ALA A 135 19.44 -3.88 10.03
N ARG A 136 20.08 -4.25 8.92
CA ARG A 136 21.40 -4.89 8.93
C ARG A 136 22.46 -3.86 9.33
N PRO A 137 23.11 -4.01 10.51
CA PRO A 137 24.29 -3.21 10.83
C PRO A 137 25.42 -3.60 9.87
N GLY A 138 26.20 -2.62 9.41
CA GLY A 138 27.48 -2.90 8.80
C GLY A 138 28.46 -3.43 9.86
N THR A 139 28.97 -4.64 9.63
CA THR A 139 30.24 -5.19 10.16
C THR A 139 30.26 -5.59 11.66
N PRO A 140 30.76 -6.79 12.02
CA PRO A 140 30.92 -7.21 13.42
C PRO A 140 31.89 -6.28 14.17
N PRO A 141 31.80 -6.19 15.52
CA PRO A 141 32.86 -5.58 16.31
C PRO A 141 34.19 -6.30 16.01
N GLU A 142 35.29 -5.54 15.88
CA GLU A 142 36.62 -6.12 15.73
C GLU A 142 36.90 -7.15 16.83
N PRO A 143 37.57 -8.27 16.53
CA PRO A 143 38.13 -9.12 17.57
C PRO A 143 39.32 -8.39 18.19
N GLY A 144 39.12 -7.75 19.35
CA GLY A 144 40.24 -7.27 20.15
C GLY A 144 39.88 -6.29 21.28
N ARG A 145 39.62 -6.83 22.47
CA ARG A 145 40.55 -6.81 23.61
C ARG A 145 40.02 -7.69 24.73
#